data_AF-A0A946EKR7-F1
#
_entry.id   AF-A0A946EKR7-F1
#
_cell.length_a   1.000
_cell.length_b   1.000
_cell.length_c   1.000
_cell.angle_alpha   90.00
_cell.angle_beta   90.00
_cell.angle_gamma   90.00
#
_symmetry.space_group_name_H-M   'P 1'
#
loop_
_entity.id
_entity.type
_entity.pdbx_description
1 polymer ?
#
loop_
_entity_poly.entity_id
_entity_poly.type
_entity_poly.pdbx_seq_one_letter_code
_entity_poly.pdbx_strand_id
1 'polypeptide(L)' 'MTPSTLCPVCKDPASPVTKNTDSFPFCSDRCRDRDLGGWLRNQYKIGSRPVESDDFADGLGSEPEIEP' A
#
# COMPACT_ATOMS: atom_id res chain seq x y z
N MET A 1 -5.88 20.88 -16.62
CA MET A 1 -4.84 19.83 -16.79
C MET A 1 -5.04 18.83 -15.68
N THR A 2 -5.49 17.61 -15.99
CA THR A 2 -5.57 16.52 -15.01
C THR A 2 -4.15 16.09 -14.68
N PRO A 3 -3.74 15.97 -13.40
CA PRO A 3 -2.40 15.50 -13.07
C PRO A 3 -2.23 14.08 -13.63
N SER A 4 -1.20 13.88 -14.44
CA SER A 4 -0.89 12.57 -15.01
C SER A 4 -0.27 11.71 -13.91
N THR A 5 -1.04 10.79 -13.35
CA THR A 5 -0.54 9.80 -12.39
C THR A 5 0.50 8.92 -13.06
N LEU A 6 1.67 8.74 -12.45
CA LEU A 6 2.70 7.83 -12.93
C LEU A 6 2.48 6.43 -12.36
N CYS A 7 2.72 5.41 -13.17
CA CYS A 7 2.69 4.03 -12.72
C CYS A 7 3.72 3.83 -11.59
N PRO A 8 3.33 3.33 -10.41
CA PRO A 8 4.26 3.19 -9.29
C PRO A 8 5.39 2.19 -9.59
N VAL A 9 5.14 1.27 -10.52
CA VAL A 9 5.96 0.12 -10.87
C VAL A 9 7.03 0.45 -11.92
N CYS A 10 6.67 1.08 -13.04
CA CYS A 10 7.61 1.38 -14.14
C CYS A 10 7.82 2.87 -14.42
N LYS A 11 7.05 3.76 -13.78
CA LYS A 11 7.06 5.22 -13.97
C LYS A 11 6.53 5.75 -15.31
N ASP A 12 6.03 4.89 -16.19
CA ASP A 12 5.29 5.32 -17.38
C ASP A 12 3.95 5.97 -16.98
N PRO A 13 3.31 6.78 -17.86
CA PRO A 13 1.98 7.31 -17.61
C PRO A 13 0.98 6.18 -17.28
N ALA A 14 0.23 6.34 -16.19
CA ALA A 14 -0.82 5.39 -15.84
C ALA A 14 -1.92 5.36 -16.92
N SER A 15 -2.60 4.23 -17.04
CA SER A 15 -3.80 4.16 -17.88
C SER A 15 -4.84 5.13 -17.31
N PRO A 16 -5.49 5.98 -18.13
CA PRO A 16 -6.60 6.79 -17.65
C PRO A 16 -7.68 5.90 -17.04
N VAL A 17 -8.22 6.29 -15.88
CA VAL A 17 -9.33 5.58 -15.22
C VAL A 17 -10.49 5.34 -16.20
N THR A 18 -10.75 6.29 -17.10
CA THR A 18 -11.81 6.19 -18.11
C THR A 18 -11.56 5.13 -19.19
N LYS A 19 -10.32 4.68 -19.38
CA LYS A 19 -9.96 3.62 -20.34
C LYS A 19 -9.88 2.25 -19.70
N ASN A 20 -9.33 2.16 -18.49
CA ASN A 20 -9.17 0.90 -17.79
C ASN A 20 -9.08 1.15 -16.29
N THR A 21 -10.21 0.99 -15.60
CA THR A 21 -10.32 1.15 -14.14
C THR A 21 -9.56 0.06 -13.40
N ASP A 22 -9.56 -1.18 -13.90
CA ASP A 22 -8.98 -2.35 -13.21
C ASP A 22 -7.45 -2.29 -13.14
N SER A 23 -6.83 -1.63 -14.12
CA SER A 23 -5.38 -1.38 -14.14
C SER A 23 -4.98 -0.10 -13.44
N PHE A 24 -5.86 0.87 -13.17
CA PHE A 24 -5.46 2.10 -12.49
C PHE A 24 -5.07 1.80 -11.03
N PRO A 25 -3.93 2.30 -10.49
CA PRO A 25 -3.06 3.38 -10.96
C PRO A 25 -1.84 2.94 -11.79
N PHE A 26 -1.85 1.76 -12.39
CA PHE A 26 -0.78 1.20 -13.21
C PHE A 26 -0.97 1.53 -14.71
N CYS A 27 0.09 1.35 -15.51
CA CYS A 27 0.03 1.53 -16.96
C CYS A 27 -0.59 0.31 -17.69
N SER A 28 -0.64 -0.86 -17.03
CA SER A 28 -1.13 -2.12 -17.60
C SER A 28 -1.37 -3.19 -16.52
N ASP A 29 -2.11 -4.24 -16.88
CA ASP A 29 -2.35 -5.41 -16.02
C ASP A 29 -1.03 -6.08 -15.60
N ARG A 30 -0.05 -6.14 -16.50
CA ARG A 30 1.29 -6.67 -16.19
C ARG A 30 1.97 -5.94 -15.04
N CYS A 31 1.82 -4.61 -14.96
CA CYS A 31 2.41 -3.85 -13.86
C CYS A 31 1.64 -4.04 -12.56
N ARG A 32 0.30 -4.16 -12.60
CA ARG A 32 -0.52 -4.52 -11.44
C ARG A 32 -0.10 -5.87 -10.86
N ASP A 33 0.06 -6.88 -11.71
CA ASP A 33 0.43 -8.23 -11.28
C ASP A 33 1.87 -8.28 -10.73
N ARG A 34 2.78 -7.46 -11.29
CA ARG A 34 4.15 -7.34 -10.76
C ARG A 34 4.17 -6.73 -9.37
N ASP A 35 3.35 -5.71 -9.12
CA ASP A 35 3.21 -5.11 -7.80
C ASP A 35 2.67 -6.13 -6.78
N LEU A 36 1.59 -6.83 -7.14
CA LEU A 36 1.04 -7.92 -6.33
C LEU A 36 2.10 -8.99 -6.05
N GLY A 37 2.89 -9.37 -7.06
CA GLY A 37 4.01 -10.30 -6.89
C GLY A 37 5.07 -9.79 -5.89
N GLY A 38 5.33 -8.49 -5.83
CA GLY A 38 6.23 -7.88 -4.84
C GLY A 38 5.70 -8.04 -3.41
N TRP A 39 4.41 -7.83 -3.20
CA TRP A 39 3.74 -8.05 -1.92
C TRP A 39 3.81 -9.52 -1.48
N LEU A 40 3.43 -10.44 -2.37
CA LEU A 40 3.44 -11.87 -2.09
C LEU A 40 4.84 -12.42 -1.79
N ARG A 41 5.88 -11.76 -2.30
CA ARG A 41 7.30 -12.12 -2.09
C ARG A 41 7.94 -11.34 -0.95
N ASN A 42 7.16 -10.58 -0.17
CA ASN A 42 7.64 -9.78 0.95
C ASN A 42 8.79 -8.81 0.57
N GLN A 43 8.71 -8.22 -0.63
CA GLN A 43 9.74 -7.31 -1.16
C GLN A 43 9.58 -5.87 -0.68
N TYR A 44 8.36 -5.50 -0.24
CA TYR A 44 8.08 -4.19 0.31
C TYR A 44 8.31 -4.17 1.82
N LYS A 45 9.00 -3.15 2.30
CA LYS A 45 9.26 -2.91 3.71
C LYS A 45 8.77 -1.51 4.06
N ILE A 46 7.96 -1.41 5.11
CA ILE A 46 7.66 -0.11 5.71
C ILE A 46 8.87 0.23 6.58
N GLY A 47 9.52 1.35 6.28
CA GLY A 47 10.60 1.85 7.12
C GLY A 47 10.03 2.24 8.48
N SER A 48 10.46 1.55 9.53
CA SER A 48 10.23 1.94 10.91
C SER A 48 11.57 2.18 11.59
N ARG A 49 11.59 3.07 12.57
CA ARG A 49 12.66 3.04 13.58
C ARG A 49 12.66 1.65 14.25
N PRO A 50 13.79 1.19 14.80
CA PRO A 50 13.82 -0.03 15.60
C PRO A 50 12.65 -0.01 16.59
N VAL A 51 11.95 -1.14 16.68
CA VAL A 51 10.85 -1.29 17.61
C VAL A 51 11.49 -1.44 18.99
N GLU A 52 11.31 -0.43 19.82
CA GLU A 52 11.76 -0.43 21.21
C GLU A 52 10.68 -1.09 22.08
N SER A 53 11.04 -1.52 23.29
CA SER A 53 10.12 -2.21 24.21
C SER A 53 8.83 -1.43 24.49
N ASP A 54 8.92 -0.10 24.47
CA ASP A 54 7.82 0.80 24.81
C ASP A 54 6.80 0.98 23.67
N ASP A 55 7.17 0.62 22.42
CA ASP A 55 6.28 0.74 21.25
C ASP A 55 5.07 -0.22 21.31
N PHE A 56 5.15 -1.28 22.11
CA PHE A 56 4.07 -2.24 22.32
C PHE A 56 3.14 -1.87 23.49
N ALA A 57 3.53 -0.91 24.34
CA ALA A 57 2.75 -0.51 25.51
C ALA A 57 1.57 0.42 25.16
N ASP A 58 1.65 1.13 24.03
CA ASP A 58 0.62 2.11 23.60
C ASP A 58 -0.51 1.50 22.75
N GLY A 59 -0.43 0.20 22.42
CA GLY A 59 -1.35 -0.50 21.51
C GLY A 59 -2.43 -1.37 22.16
N LEU A 60 -2.39 -1.55 23.49
CA LEU A 60 -3.48 -2.16 24.25
C LEU A 60 -4.46 -1.06 24.62
N GLY A 61 -5.42 -0.82 23.73
CA GLY A 61 -6.63 -0.09 24.10
C GLY A 61 -7.16 -0.68 25.40
N SER A 62 -7.41 0.18 26.39
CA SER A 62 -8.17 -0.13 27.59
C SER A 62 -9.39 -0.97 27.19
N GLU A 63 -9.40 -2.24 27.58
CA GLU A 63 -10.61 -3.05 27.61
C GLU A 63 -11.65 -2.24 28.41
N PRO A 64 -12.84 -1.91 27.88
CA PRO A 64 -13.83 -1.27 28.71
C PRO A 64 -14.17 -2.27 29.82
N GLU A 65 -13.82 -1.95 31.06
CA GLU A 65 -14.29 -2.66 32.25
C GLU A 65 -15.82 -2.75 32.18
N ILE A 66 -16.34 -3.92 31.82
CA ILE A 66 -17.72 -4.28 32.07
C ILE A 66 -17.72 -4.72 33.54
N GLU A 67 -17.95 -3.76 34.44
CA GLU A 67 -18.26 -4.06 35.85
C GLU A 67 -19.56 -4.89 35.95
N PRO A 68 -19.65 -5.81 36.94
CA PRO A 68 -20.73 -6.80 37.05
C PRO A 68 -22.11 -6.22 37.35
#